data_AF-A0A059EYG9-F1
#
_entry.id   AF-A0A059EYG9-F1
#
_cell.length_a   1.000
_cell.length_b   1.000
_cell.length_c   1.000
_cell.angle_alpha   90.00
_cell.angle_beta   90.00
_cell.angle_gamma   90.00
#
_symmetry.space_group_name_H-M   'P 1'
#
loop_
_entity.id
_entity.type
_entity.pdbx_description
1 polymer ?
#
loop_
_entity_poly.entity_id
_entity_poly.type
_entity_poly.pdbx_seq_one_letter_code
_entity_poly.pdbx_strand_id
1 'polypeptide(L)'
;MIKPIGGPNLVVEIGLSKFGKRKYNKGHRVEGVLGLGLVERSEKRKIIYIPLADHKKETKIKIIRRFVLPGSTIYTDCWRGYLGLNE
;
A
#
# COMPACT_ATOMS: atom_id res chain seq x y z
N MET A 1 -4.07 -5.03 -17.50
CA MET A 1 -3.45 -5.67 -16.31
C MET A 1 -2.64 -4.60 -15.56
N ILE A 2 -2.70 -4.55 -14.23
CA ILE A 2 -1.95 -3.56 -13.43
C ILE A 2 -0.45 -3.87 -13.53
N LYS A 3 0.36 -2.90 -13.93
CA LYS A 3 1.83 -3.04 -14.02
C LYS A 3 2.45 -2.85 -12.63
N PRO A 4 3.36 -3.73 -12.17
CA PRO A 4 4.13 -3.52 -10.96
C PRO A 4 4.94 -2.22 -10.97
N ILE A 5 5.33 -1.74 -9.79
CA ILE A 5 6.12 -0.53 -9.57
C ILE A 5 7.44 -0.82 -8.85
N GLY A 6 8.34 0.16 -8.83
CA GLY A 6 9.65 0.03 -8.21
C GLY A 6 10.67 -0.65 -9.14
N GLY A 7 11.66 -1.31 -8.54
CA GLY A 7 12.80 -1.94 -9.17
C GLY A 7 14.11 -1.50 -8.52
N PRO A 8 15.27 -2.00 -9.01
CA PRO A 8 16.58 -1.61 -8.51
C PRO A 8 16.72 -0.09 -8.41
N ASN A 9 17.26 0.39 -7.28
CA ASN A 9 17.48 1.80 -6.96
C ASN A 9 16.20 2.68 -6.85
N LEU A 10 15.01 2.07 -6.82
CA LEU A 10 13.76 2.78 -6.62
C LEU A 10 13.19 2.51 -5.23
N VAL A 11 12.62 3.56 -4.63
CA VAL A 11 11.92 3.46 -3.34
C VAL A 11 10.41 3.35 -3.61
N VAL A 12 9.75 2.42 -2.94
CA VAL A 12 8.29 2.30 -2.91
C VAL A 12 7.80 2.52 -1.49
N GLU A 13 6.95 3.53 -1.31
CA GLU A 13 6.24 3.75 -0.05
C GLU A 13 4.96 2.94 -0.01
N ILE A 14 4.68 2.36 1.15
CA ILE A 14 3.54 1.50 1.39
C ILE A 14 2.79 2.00 2.61
N GLY A 15 1.49 2.21 2.45
CA GLY A 15 0.64 2.70 3.52
C GLY A 15 -0.80 2.23 3.39
N LEU A 16 -1.52 2.25 4.51
CA LEU A 16 -2.96 1.99 4.54
C LEU A 16 -3.72 3.31 4.50
N SER A 17 -4.77 3.36 3.67
CA SER A 17 -5.70 4.47 3.67
C SER A 17 -7.14 3.95 3.68
N LYS A 18 -8.06 4.80 4.15
CA LYS A 18 -9.50 4.51 4.17
C LYS A 18 -10.22 5.52 3.31
N PHE A 19 -10.86 5.06 2.24
CA PHE A 19 -11.85 5.84 1.50
C PHE A 19 -13.18 5.83 2.24
N GLY A 20 -13.91 6.94 2.21
CA GLY A 20 -15.17 7.08 2.95
C GLY A 20 -15.00 7.44 4.43
N LYS A 21 -13.87 8.04 4.83
CA LYS A 21 -13.77 8.70 6.14
C LYS A 21 -14.49 10.06 6.08
N ARG A 22 -15.26 10.40 7.11
CA ARG A 22 -15.91 11.70 7.25
C ARG A 22 -14.87 12.84 7.22
N LYS A 23 -15.06 13.81 6.32
CA LYS A 23 -14.26 15.04 6.30
C LYS A 23 -14.50 15.81 7.60
N TYR A 24 -13.44 16.15 8.33
CA TYR A 24 -13.49 16.79 9.66
C TYR A 24 -14.33 16.03 10.72
N ASN A 25 -14.57 14.73 10.53
CA ASN A 25 -15.47 13.93 11.36
C ASN A 25 -16.93 14.43 11.41
N LYS A 26 -17.36 15.29 10.47
CA LYS A 26 -18.70 15.87 10.40
C LYS A 26 -19.55 15.21 9.30
N GLY A 27 -20.88 15.32 9.42
CA GLY A 27 -21.85 14.84 8.43
C GLY A 27 -22.14 13.34 8.47
N HIS A 28 -22.74 12.85 7.39
CA HIS A 28 -23.23 11.47 7.26
C HIS A 28 -22.09 10.44 7.39
N ARG A 29 -22.35 9.38 8.18
CA ARG A 29 -21.42 8.26 8.33
C ARG A 29 -21.62 7.30 7.16
N VAL A 30 -20.58 7.14 6.34
CA VAL A 30 -20.52 6.11 5.31
C VAL A 30 -19.64 4.95 5.78
N GLU A 31 -19.99 3.73 5.34
CA GLU A 31 -19.05 2.62 5.40
C GLU A 31 -17.90 2.92 4.44
N GLY A 32 -16.68 2.70 4.88
CA GLY A 32 -15.49 3.11 4.14
C GLY A 32 -14.62 1.91 3.80
N VAL A 33 -14.03 1.95 2.62
CA VAL A 33 -13.17 0.89 2.09
C VAL A 33 -11.73 1.15 2.50
N LEU A 34 -11.12 0.19 3.21
CA LEU A 34 -9.68 0.22 3.44
C LEU A 34 -8.97 -0.27 2.19
N GLY A 35 -7.86 0.37 1.83
CA GLY A 35 -6.96 -0.12 0.81
C GLY A 35 -5.50 0.05 1.19
N LEU A 36 -4.65 -0.71 0.49
CA LEU A 36 -3.21 -0.60 0.53
C LEU A 36 -2.77 0.27 -0.65
N GLY A 37 -2.10 1.38 -0.34
CA GLY A 37 -1.45 2.26 -1.31
C GLY A 37 0.02 1.93 -1.44
N LEU A 38 0.50 1.85 -2.69
CA LEU A 38 1.89 1.70 -3.07
C LEU A 38 2.27 2.90 -3.94
N VAL A 39 3.27 3.68 -3.53
CA VAL A 39 3.69 4.90 -4.23
C VAL A 39 5.17 4.80 -4.60
N GLU A 40 5.48 4.88 -5.89
CA GLU A 40 6.85 4.92 -6.38
C GLU A 40 7.43 6.32 -6.15
N ARG A 41 8.49 6.44 -5.34
CA ARG A 41 9.26 7.69 -5.19
C ARG A 41 10.19 7.87 -6.40
N SER A 42 9.59 8.20 -7.52
CA SER A 42 10.27 8.58 -8.77
C SER A 42 9.62 9.83 -9.35
N GLU A 43 10.22 10.43 -10.38
CA GLU A 43 9.60 11.54 -11.12
C GLU A 43 8.25 11.15 -11.74
N LYS A 44 8.08 9.87 -12.10
CA LYS A 44 6.84 9.35 -12.68
C LYS A 44 5.70 9.21 -11.67
N ARG A 45 6.02 9.18 -10.36
CA ARG A 45 5.06 9.11 -9.24
C ARG A 45 3.94 8.09 -9.48
N LYS A 46 4.29 6.87 -9.88
CA LYS A 46 3.30 5.81 -10.13
C LYS A 46 2.63 5.42 -8.82
N ILE A 47 1.32 5.18 -8.88
CA ILE A 47 0.52 4.80 -7.72
C ILE A 47 -0.29 3.55 -8.06
N ILE A 48 -0.25 2.58 -7.15
CA ILE A 48 -1.19 1.45 -7.12
C ILE A 48 -1.99 1.56 -5.83
N TYR A 49 -3.32 1.46 -5.92
CA TYR A 49 -4.19 1.40 -4.76
C TYR A 49 -5.11 0.19 -4.88
N ILE A 50 -5.07 -0.69 -3.88
CA ILE A 50 -5.81 -1.96 -3.91
C ILE A 50 -6.73 -2.03 -2.68
N PRO A 51 -8.05 -2.20 -2.87
CA PRO A 51 -8.96 -2.41 -1.76
C PRO A 51 -8.64 -3.74 -1.06
N LEU A 52 -8.70 -3.73 0.26
CA LEU A 52 -8.42 -4.91 1.08
C LEU A 52 -9.73 -5.58 1.48
N ALA A 53 -9.84 -6.88 1.23
CA ALA A 53 -10.95 -7.70 1.72
C ALA A 53 -10.86 -7.94 3.23
N ASP A 54 -9.63 -7.98 3.77
CA ASP A 54 -9.35 -8.11 5.20
C ASP A 54 -8.06 -7.35 5.58
N HIS A 55 -7.86 -7.15 6.89
CA HIS A 55 -6.70 -6.44 7.43
C HIS A 55 -5.51 -7.35 7.76
N LYS A 56 -5.52 -8.60 7.29
CA LYS A 56 -4.53 -9.61 7.67
C LYS A 56 -3.15 -9.28 7.10
N LYS A 57 -2.11 -9.75 7.81
CA LYS A 57 -0.70 -9.57 7.40
C LYS A 57 -0.46 -10.24 6.04
N GLU A 58 -0.97 -11.44 5.86
CA GLU A 58 -0.75 -12.31 4.71
C GLU A 58 -1.30 -11.66 3.43
N THR A 59 -2.50 -11.09 3.50
CA THR A 59 -3.14 -10.37 2.40
C THR A 59 -2.29 -9.20 1.93
N LYS A 60 -1.77 -8.40 2.86
CA LYS A 60 -0.91 -7.25 2.56
C LYS A 60 0.41 -7.69 1.95
N ILE A 61 1.11 -8.67 2.55
CA ILE A 61 2.38 -9.19 2.03
C ILE A 61 2.21 -9.76 0.62
N LYS A 62 1.13 -10.51 0.36
CA LYS A 62 0.82 -11.05 -0.96
C LYS A 62 0.65 -9.95 -2.01
N ILE A 63 -0.01 -8.85 -1.64
CA ILE A 63 -0.16 -7.69 -2.54
C ILE A 63 1.20 -7.03 -2.80
N ILE A 64 2.00 -6.80 -1.75
CA ILE A 64 3.32 -6.17 -1.89
C ILE A 64 4.22 -6.99 -2.81
N ARG A 65 4.36 -8.30 -2.55
CA ARG A 65 5.17 -9.21 -3.38
C ARG A 65 4.69 -9.32 -4.83
N ARG A 66 3.40 -9.08 -5.08
CA ARG A 66 2.82 -9.12 -6.45
C ARG A 66 3.08 -7.83 -7.23
N PHE A 67 3.12 -6.68 -6.57
CA PHE A 67 3.08 -5.37 -7.23
C PHE A 67 4.32 -4.50 -7.01
N VAL A 68 5.22 -4.89 -6.12
CA VAL A 68 6.54 -4.28 -5.95
C VAL A 68 7.58 -5.16 -6.61
N LEU A 69 8.35 -4.58 -7.54
CA LEU A 69 9.39 -5.30 -8.26
C LEU A 69 10.57 -5.65 -7.32
N PRO A 70 11.22 -6.82 -7.51
CA PRO A 70 12.44 -7.18 -6.80
C PRO A 70 13.53 -6.10 -6.92
N GLY A 71 14.34 -5.94 -5.86
CA GLY A 71 15.39 -4.92 -5.80
C GLY A 71 14.90 -3.51 -5.43
N SER A 72 13.60 -3.31 -5.20
CA SER A 72 13.07 -2.06 -4.65
C SER A 72 13.45 -1.89 -3.19
N THR A 73 13.70 -0.66 -2.76
CA THR A 73 13.72 -0.29 -1.34
C THR A 73 12.29 0.00 -0.89
N ILE A 74 11.81 -0.68 0.15
CA ILE A 74 10.43 -0.51 0.63
C ILE A 74 10.41 0.34 1.89
N TYR A 75 9.63 1.42 1.88
CA TYR A 75 9.33 2.24 3.06
C TYR A 75 7.91 1.93 3.53
N THR A 76 7.76 1.60 4.81
CA THR A 76 6.45 1.33 5.44
C THR A 76 6.26 2.23 6.65
N ASP A 77 5.05 2.27 7.19
CA ASP A 77 4.73 2.90 8.48
C ASP A 77 5.26 2.12 9.70
N CYS A 78 6.16 1.16 9.49
CA CYS A 78 6.71 0.27 10.51
C CYS A 78 5.64 -0.53 11.27
N TRP A 79 4.47 -0.79 10.68
CA TRP A 79 3.49 -1.68 11.29
C TRP A 79 4.11 -3.06 11.56
N ARG A 80 3.93 -3.59 12.78
CA ARG A 80 4.53 -4.86 13.25
C ARG A 80 4.20 -6.06 12.33
N GLY A 81 3.09 -5.99 11.60
CA GLY A 81 2.74 -7.01 10.61
C GLY A 81 3.73 -7.12 9.45
N TYR A 82 4.57 -6.11 9.19
CA TYR A 82 5.59 -6.16 8.14
C TYR A 82 6.92 -6.78 8.59
N LEU A 83 7.05 -7.22 9.85
CA LEU A 83 8.20 -8.04 10.27
C LEU A 83 8.28 -9.30 9.40
N GLY A 84 9.46 -9.56 8.82
CA GLY A 84 9.68 -10.64 7.86
C GLY A 84 9.30 -10.31 6.41
N LEU A 85 9.00 -9.04 6.06
CA LEU A 85 8.74 -8.65 4.68
C LEU A 85 9.98 -8.80 3.77
N ASN A 86 11.17 -8.67 4.35
CA ASN A 86 12.46 -8.79 3.68
C ASN A 86 12.97 -10.25 3.59
N GLU A 87 12.24 -11.20 4.18
CA GLU A 87 12.48 -12.65 4.06
C GLU A 87 11.70 -13.21 2.86
#